data_AF-A0AAD8AJA3-F1
#
_entry.id   AF-A0AAD8AJA3-F1
#
_cell.length_a   1.000
_cell.length_b   1.000
_cell.length_c   1.000
_cell.angle_alpha   90.00
_cell.angle_beta   90.00
_cell.angle_gamma   90.00
#
_symmetry.space_group_name_H-M   'P 1'
#
loop_
_entity.id
_entity.type
_entity.pdbx_description
1 polymer ?
#
loop_
_entity_poly.entity_id
_entity_poly.type
_entity_poly.pdbx_seq_one_letter_code
_entity_poly.pdbx_strand_id
1 'polypeptide(L)'
;MERKEKQDLYSIILPLFYVFKVLGITPFNLEGHIGNRELQISQLSVIYFIVIRIVTLIGHFLHFFGNVIGKSYSGQVFVTATFIIGLFRLLFSIVLFIMSFIKRVLVVELFNKLSDIHFFILDEINLNDNGFKIWQRIVLCLIFIQSIVFIPAIIVADLSIETQNIYEYFIENCNFFSLIPFYLLDILVINVMFLLKQYFSITNSEIVNVMNEFNSSEVLKQLKLKQLKVLHFSICNIADFTNSTYNIQIILIIVDRFLIVSYNVYFAITYVLKYQNGVYSSNIYVIISTSVIILGAAHI
;
A
#
# COMPACT_ATOMS: atom_id res chain seq x y z
N MET A 1 -14.88 27.85 22.68
CA MET A 1 -15.12 26.40 22.81
C MET A 1 -13.76 25.72 22.75
N GLU A 2 -13.22 25.28 23.88
CA GLU A 2 -12.03 24.42 23.87
C GLU A 2 -12.40 23.14 23.12
N ARG A 3 -11.81 22.95 21.93
CA ARG A 3 -11.85 21.67 21.25
C ARG A 3 -11.19 20.68 22.22
N LYS A 4 -11.96 19.77 22.82
CA LYS A 4 -11.41 18.53 23.37
C LYS A 4 -10.41 18.01 22.34
N GLU A 5 -9.24 17.55 22.77
CA GLU A 5 -8.21 16.95 21.92
C GLU A 5 -8.79 15.72 21.19
N LYS A 6 -9.63 15.98 20.18
CA LYS A 6 -10.26 14.97 19.35
C LYS A 6 -9.14 14.42 18.48
N GLN A 7 -9.04 13.10 18.47
CA GLN A 7 -8.09 12.41 17.61
C GLN A 7 -8.36 12.82 16.16
N ASP A 8 -7.31 13.24 15.45
CA ASP A 8 -7.41 13.61 14.03
C ASP A 8 -7.16 12.40 13.12
N LEU A 9 -7.51 12.54 11.84
CA LEU A 9 -7.26 11.53 10.81
C LEU A 9 -5.80 11.06 10.84
N TYR A 10 -4.89 12.03 10.97
CA TYR A 10 -3.47 11.80 10.94
C TYR A 10 -2.97 10.95 12.10
N SER A 11 -3.58 11.02 13.28
CA SER A 11 -3.21 10.18 14.43
C SER A 11 -3.42 8.69 14.17
N ILE A 12 -4.32 8.33 13.25
CA ILE A 12 -4.58 6.94 12.86
C ILE A 12 -3.52 6.41 11.90
N ILE A 13 -3.19 7.22 10.90
CA ILE A 13 -2.26 6.87 9.82
C ILE A 13 -0.80 7.21 10.17
N LEU A 14 -0.55 7.85 11.31
CA LEU A 14 0.79 8.25 11.76
C LEU A 14 1.78 7.08 11.82
N PRO A 15 1.44 5.88 12.34
CA PRO A 15 2.37 4.75 12.35
C PRO A 15 2.78 4.34 10.92
N LEU A 16 1.84 4.34 9.99
CA LEU A 16 2.09 4.04 8.58
C LEU A 16 2.99 5.12 7.94
N PHE A 17 2.77 6.39 8.25
CA PHE A 17 3.62 7.48 7.77
C PHE A 17 5.05 7.41 8.28
N TYR A 18 5.27 7.01 9.54
CA TYR A 18 6.64 6.80 10.04
C TYR A 18 7.34 5.69 9.27
N VAL A 19 6.66 4.57 9.00
CA VAL A 19 7.20 3.48 8.17
C VAL A 19 7.53 4.00 6.76
N PHE A 20 6.62 4.75 6.13
CA PHE A 20 6.88 5.33 4.82
C PHE A 20 8.04 6.32 4.79
N LYS A 21 8.20 7.11 5.84
CA LYS A 21 9.27 8.09 5.96
C LYS A 21 10.62 7.41 6.10
N VAL A 22 10.73 6.39 6.96
CA VAL A 22 11.97 5.59 7.12
C VAL A 22 12.38 4.95 5.80
N LEU A 23 11.41 4.37 5.07
CA LEU A 23 11.67 3.67 3.82
C LEU A 23 11.83 4.59 2.59
N GLY A 24 11.78 5.91 2.78
CA GLY A 24 11.91 6.85 1.66
C GLY A 24 10.79 6.68 0.63
N ILE A 25 9.56 6.42 1.10
CA ILE A 25 8.37 6.25 0.25
C ILE A 25 7.61 7.57 0.12
N THR A 26 7.49 8.31 1.23
CA THR A 26 6.72 9.56 1.27
C THR A 26 7.60 10.76 1.57
N PRO A 27 7.65 11.78 0.69
CA PRO A 27 8.41 13.00 0.92
C PRO A 27 7.60 14.04 1.73
N PHE A 28 6.79 13.59 2.69
CA PHE A 28 5.83 14.43 3.40
C PHE A 28 6.28 14.67 4.85
N ASN A 29 5.93 15.85 5.36
CA ASN A 29 5.96 16.18 6.78
C ASN A 29 4.54 16.55 7.22
N LEU A 30 4.25 16.27 8.48
CA LEU A 30 3.00 16.64 9.11
C LEU A 30 3.27 17.89 9.95
N GLU A 31 2.62 19.00 9.59
CA GLU A 31 2.77 20.28 10.30
C GLU A 31 1.48 20.64 11.04
N GLY A 32 1.60 21.41 12.12
CA GLY A 32 0.47 21.86 12.94
C GLY A 32 0.19 21.02 14.19
N HIS A 33 -0.78 21.49 14.99
CA HIS A 33 -1.23 20.84 16.21
C HIS A 33 -2.35 19.83 15.94
N ILE A 34 -2.58 18.88 16.85
CA ILE A 34 -3.67 17.90 16.77
C ILE A 34 -4.99 18.64 16.50
N GLY A 35 -5.74 18.19 15.50
CA GLY A 35 -7.01 18.81 15.12
C GLY A 35 -6.89 19.93 14.07
N ASN A 36 -5.67 20.31 13.67
CA ASN A 36 -5.41 21.23 12.57
C ASN A 36 -4.09 20.89 11.85
N ARG A 37 -3.79 19.58 11.76
CA ARG A 37 -2.59 19.12 11.08
C ARG A 37 -2.81 19.08 9.58
N GLU A 38 -1.78 19.43 8.83
CA GLU A 38 -1.76 19.34 7.37
C GLU A 38 -0.51 18.62 6.91
N LEU A 39 -0.65 17.84 5.84
CA LEU A 39 0.53 17.29 5.16
C LEU A 39 1.13 18.35 4.25
N GLN A 40 2.45 18.47 4.32
CA GLN A 40 3.23 19.35 3.46
C GLN A 40 4.42 18.59 2.88
N ILE A 41 4.87 19.04 1.70
CA ILE A 41 6.04 18.47 1.04
C ILE A 41 7.29 19.13 1.62
N SER A 42 8.21 18.32 2.16
CA SER A 42 9.50 18.80 2.64
C SER A 42 10.58 18.55 1.60
N GLN A 43 11.37 19.58 1.24
CA GLN A 43 12.46 19.46 0.30
C GLN A 43 13.51 18.43 0.74
N LEU A 44 13.83 18.39 2.04
CA LEU A 44 14.76 17.40 2.58
C LEU A 44 14.20 15.98 2.46
N SER A 45 12.90 15.80 2.74
CA SER A 45 12.24 14.50 2.57
C SER A 45 12.15 14.10 1.09
N VAL A 46 12.02 15.05 0.15
CA VAL A 46 12.10 14.80 -1.29
C VAL A 46 13.49 14.31 -1.69
N ILE A 47 14.55 14.97 -1.24
CA ILE A 47 15.93 14.55 -1.53
C ILE A 47 16.17 13.15 -0.98
N TYR A 48 15.78 12.89 0.27
CA TYR A 48 15.89 11.56 0.88
C TYR A 48 15.13 10.49 0.09
N PHE A 49 13.87 10.77 -0.29
CA PHE A 49 13.07 9.91 -1.16
C PHE A 49 13.82 9.59 -2.47
N ILE A 50 14.35 10.60 -3.17
CA ILE A 50 15.06 10.39 -4.44
C ILE A 50 16.30 9.51 -4.23
N VAL A 51 17.11 9.78 -3.20
CA VAL A 51 18.35 9.04 -2.93
C VAL A 51 18.06 7.58 -2.63
N ILE A 52 17.14 7.29 -1.70
CA ILE A 52 16.76 5.91 -1.37
C ILE A 52 16.24 5.18 -2.60
N ARG A 53 15.42 5.84 -3.42
CA ARG A 53 14.88 5.24 -4.63
C ARG A 53 15.93 4.92 -5.68
N ILE A 54 16.89 5.82 -5.91
CA ILE A 54 18.02 5.55 -6.81
C ILE A 54 18.83 4.34 -6.31
N VAL A 55 19.13 4.27 -5.01
CA VAL A 55 19.86 3.13 -4.43
C VAL A 55 19.09 1.82 -4.64
N THR A 56 17.78 1.79 -4.35
CA THR A 56 16.96 0.58 -4.56
C THR A 56 16.87 0.19 -6.04
N LEU A 57 16.79 1.16 -6.96
CA LEU A 57 16.77 0.91 -8.39
C LEU A 57 18.11 0.33 -8.87
N ILE A 58 19.24 0.87 -8.41
CA ILE A 58 20.57 0.32 -8.73
C ILE A 58 20.67 -1.13 -8.26
N GLY A 59 20.26 -1.43 -7.03
CA GLY A 59 20.26 -2.80 -6.53
C GLY A 59 19.37 -3.74 -7.35
N HIS A 60 18.20 -3.27 -7.80
CA HIS A 60 17.34 -3.98 -8.73
C HIS A 60 17.98 -4.23 -10.10
N PHE A 61 18.64 -3.22 -10.66
CA PHE A 61 19.38 -3.33 -11.91
C PHE A 61 20.50 -4.37 -11.79
N LEU A 62 21.29 -4.31 -10.71
CA LEU A 62 22.35 -5.27 -10.43
C LEU A 62 21.81 -6.69 -10.23
N HIS A 63 20.67 -6.84 -9.55
CA HIS A 63 19.99 -8.13 -9.41
C HIS A 63 19.57 -8.70 -10.77
N PHE A 64 18.92 -7.88 -11.60
CA PHE A 64 18.45 -8.32 -12.92
C PHE A 64 19.63 -8.74 -13.82
N PHE A 65 20.66 -7.90 -13.94
CA PHE A 65 21.80 -8.21 -14.81
C PHE A 65 22.73 -9.29 -14.23
N GLY A 66 22.95 -9.30 -12.91
CA GLY A 66 23.85 -10.24 -12.25
C GLY A 66 23.26 -11.63 -12.07
N ASN A 67 22.03 -11.71 -11.52
CA ASN A 67 21.42 -13.00 -11.16
C ASN A 67 20.55 -13.57 -12.28
N VAL A 68 19.83 -12.74 -13.03
CA VAL A 68 18.86 -13.24 -14.03
C VAL A 68 19.52 -13.47 -15.40
N ILE A 69 20.43 -12.58 -15.81
CA ILE A 69 21.14 -12.69 -17.09
C ILE A 69 22.46 -13.46 -16.95
N GLY A 70 23.20 -13.25 -15.84
CA GLY A 70 24.54 -13.82 -15.64
C GLY A 70 24.57 -15.31 -15.28
N LYS A 71 23.51 -15.87 -14.68
CA LYS A 71 23.47 -17.30 -14.30
C LYS A 71 22.95 -18.13 -15.48
N SER A 72 23.81 -19.00 -16.01
CA SER A 72 23.42 -19.99 -17.03
C SER A 72 22.56 -21.07 -16.41
N TYR A 73 21.23 -20.91 -16.40
CA TYR A 73 20.35 -21.99 -15.96
C TYR A 73 20.16 -23.03 -17.06
N SER A 74 20.21 -24.30 -16.68
CA SER A 74 19.87 -25.43 -17.55
C SER A 74 18.36 -25.44 -17.85
N GLY A 75 17.98 -25.06 -19.07
CA GLY A 75 16.60 -25.10 -19.57
C GLY A 75 16.11 -23.74 -20.07
N GLN A 76 15.96 -23.61 -21.39
CA GLN A 76 15.60 -22.34 -22.05
C GLN A 76 14.28 -21.75 -21.55
N VAL A 77 13.29 -22.58 -21.21
CA VAL A 77 11.96 -22.11 -20.79
C VAL A 77 11.98 -21.48 -19.39
N PHE A 78 12.70 -22.08 -18.43
CA PHE A 78 12.80 -21.56 -17.06
C PHE A 78 13.61 -20.25 -17.00
N VAL A 79 14.69 -20.16 -17.78
CA VAL A 79 15.45 -18.92 -17.97
C VAL A 79 14.52 -17.82 -18.50
N THR A 80 13.75 -18.13 -19.54
CA THR A 80 12.86 -17.16 -20.20
C THR A 80 11.78 -16.66 -19.25
N ALA A 81 11.13 -17.54 -18.48
CA ALA A 81 10.11 -17.12 -17.51
C ALA A 81 10.69 -16.23 -16.40
N THR A 82 11.84 -16.60 -15.84
CA THR A 82 12.54 -15.82 -14.80
C THR A 82 12.99 -14.47 -15.34
N PHE A 83 13.50 -14.44 -16.57
CA PHE A 83 13.87 -13.22 -17.29
C PHE A 83 12.69 -12.28 -17.47
N ILE A 84 11.56 -12.78 -17.98
CA ILE A 84 10.35 -11.98 -18.19
C ILE A 84 9.91 -11.33 -16.88
N ILE A 85 9.85 -12.08 -15.78
CA ILE A 85 9.40 -11.54 -14.49
C ILE A 85 10.40 -10.57 -13.89
N GLY A 86 11.69 -10.88 -13.98
CA GLY A 86 12.74 -9.95 -13.56
C GLY A 86 12.63 -8.61 -14.30
N LEU A 87 12.38 -8.66 -15.61
CA LEU A 87 12.20 -7.48 -16.45
C LEU A 87 10.94 -6.69 -16.05
N PHE A 88 9.81 -7.36 -15.87
CA PHE A 88 8.57 -6.71 -15.43
C PHE A 88 8.72 -6.05 -14.05
N ARG A 89 9.36 -6.72 -13.08
CA ARG A 89 9.62 -6.14 -11.75
C ARG A 89 10.51 -4.91 -11.82
N LEU A 90 11.56 -4.95 -12.64
CA LEU A 90 12.43 -3.80 -12.86
C LEU A 90 11.64 -2.62 -13.45
N LEU A 91 10.87 -2.87 -14.51
CA LEU A 91 10.03 -1.85 -15.14
C LEU A 91 8.99 -1.29 -14.16
N PHE A 92 8.34 -2.13 -13.36
CA PHE A 92 7.40 -1.69 -12.34
C PHE A 92 8.04 -0.84 -11.27
N SER A 93 9.25 -1.18 -10.82
CA SER A 93 9.99 -0.38 -9.84
C SER A 93 10.28 1.03 -10.38
N ILE A 94 10.68 1.13 -11.66
CA ILE A 94 10.93 2.40 -12.33
C ILE A 94 9.63 3.21 -12.47
N VAL A 95 8.57 2.60 -13.00
CA VAL A 95 7.28 3.28 -13.21
C VAL A 95 6.70 3.74 -11.88
N LEU A 96 6.73 2.89 -10.84
CA LEU A 96 6.22 3.26 -9.52
C LEU A 96 7.01 4.41 -8.89
N PHE A 97 8.34 4.43 -9.07
CA PHE A 97 9.16 5.55 -8.63
C PHE A 97 8.74 6.86 -9.33
N ILE A 98 8.64 6.84 -10.66
CA ILE A 98 8.23 8.01 -11.46
C ILE A 98 6.83 8.47 -11.06
N MET A 99 5.88 7.54 -10.95
CA MET A 99 4.49 7.85 -10.61
C MET A 99 4.36 8.40 -9.19
N SER A 100 5.05 7.81 -8.21
CA SER A 100 5.07 8.31 -6.83
C SER A 100 5.68 9.70 -6.76
N PHE A 101 6.71 9.97 -7.56
CA PHE A 101 7.30 11.28 -7.66
C PHE A 101 6.34 12.30 -8.28
N ILE A 102 5.77 12.02 -9.46
CA ILE A 102 4.87 12.95 -10.17
C ILE A 102 3.62 13.23 -9.34
N LYS A 103 2.98 12.19 -8.81
CA LYS A 103 1.68 12.31 -8.11
C LYS A 103 1.79 12.70 -6.64
N ARG A 104 2.99 12.98 -6.11
CA ARG A 104 3.19 13.33 -4.69
C ARG A 104 2.32 14.49 -4.21
N VAL A 105 2.09 15.50 -5.06
CA VAL A 105 1.24 16.67 -4.73
C VAL A 105 -0.22 16.24 -4.58
N LEU A 106 -0.71 15.39 -5.49
CA LEU A 106 -2.07 14.87 -5.45
C LEU A 106 -2.31 14.01 -4.21
N VAL A 107 -1.32 13.23 -3.78
CA VAL A 107 -1.41 12.44 -2.55
C VAL A 107 -1.56 13.34 -1.33
N VAL A 108 -0.79 14.43 -1.23
CA VAL A 108 -0.93 15.41 -0.14
C VAL A 108 -2.31 16.05 -0.17
N GLU A 109 -2.75 16.52 -1.33
CA GLU A 109 -4.07 17.13 -1.50
C GLU A 109 -5.21 16.16 -1.13
N LEU A 110 -5.07 14.87 -1.48
CA LEU A 110 -6.04 13.84 -1.13
C LEU A 110 -6.17 13.69 0.39
N PHE A 111 -5.05 13.59 1.10
CA PHE A 111 -5.08 13.44 2.56
C PHE A 111 -5.60 14.68 3.27
N ASN A 112 -5.27 15.87 2.78
CA ASN A 112 -5.83 17.12 3.31
C ASN A 112 -7.37 17.16 3.11
N LYS A 113 -7.87 16.84 1.90
CA LYS A 113 -9.32 16.73 1.64
C LYS A 113 -10.00 15.68 2.52
N LEU A 114 -9.37 14.52 2.73
CA LEU A 114 -9.88 13.48 3.64
C LEU A 114 -9.96 13.99 5.08
N SER A 115 -8.96 14.75 5.51
CA SER A 115 -8.93 15.36 6.85
C SER A 115 -10.07 16.36 7.02
N ASP A 116 -10.34 17.19 6.02
CA ASP A 116 -11.44 18.17 6.06
C ASP A 116 -12.81 17.49 6.19
N ILE A 117 -13.05 16.44 5.39
CA ILE A 117 -14.27 15.62 5.52
C ILE A 117 -14.34 14.97 6.89
N HIS A 118 -13.21 14.46 7.39
CA HIS A 118 -13.16 13.83 8.70
C HIS A 118 -13.63 14.77 9.80
N PHE A 119 -13.12 16.01 9.82
CA PHE A 119 -13.53 17.02 10.78
C PHE A 119 -15.02 17.35 10.64
N PHE A 120 -15.51 17.53 9.41
CA PHE A 120 -16.93 17.78 9.19
C PHE A 120 -17.81 16.67 9.78
N ILE A 121 -17.46 15.40 9.56
CA ILE A 121 -18.23 14.27 10.09
C ILE A 121 -18.14 14.20 11.63
N LEU A 122 -16.97 14.47 12.21
CA LEU A 122 -16.78 14.47 13.67
C LEU A 122 -17.54 15.59 14.38
N ASP A 123 -17.69 16.75 13.75
CA ASP A 123 -18.34 17.90 14.36
C ASP A 123 -19.86 17.93 14.12
N GLU A 124 -20.32 17.50 12.94
CA GLU A 124 -21.75 17.59 12.56
C GLU A 124 -22.55 16.30 12.79
N ILE A 125 -21.92 15.12 12.61
CA ILE A 125 -22.61 13.81 12.66
C ILE A 125 -22.33 13.09 14.01
N ASN A 126 -21.46 13.66 14.84
CA ASN A 126 -21.17 13.20 16.20
C ASN A 126 -20.84 11.69 16.26
N LEU A 127 -19.87 11.29 15.43
CA LEU A 127 -19.44 9.90 15.31
C LEU A 127 -18.99 9.31 16.64
N ASN A 128 -19.38 8.05 16.84
CA ASN A 128 -18.87 7.24 17.95
C ASN A 128 -17.40 6.83 17.67
N ASP A 129 -16.49 7.10 18.60
CA ASP A 129 -15.05 6.79 18.55
C ASP A 129 -14.72 5.31 18.26
N ASN A 130 -15.70 4.41 18.35
CA ASN A 130 -15.53 2.99 18.08
C ASN A 130 -15.16 2.69 16.61
N GLY A 131 -15.73 3.42 15.64
CA GLY A 131 -15.39 3.23 14.22
C GLY A 131 -13.92 3.58 13.93
N PHE A 132 -13.44 4.63 14.58
CA PHE A 132 -12.05 5.08 14.54
C PHE A 132 -11.09 4.01 15.09
N LYS A 133 -11.41 3.47 16.27
CA LYS A 133 -10.58 2.42 16.90
C LYS A 133 -10.50 1.16 16.04
N ILE A 134 -11.60 0.79 15.37
CA ILE A 134 -11.60 -0.33 14.42
C ILE A 134 -10.67 -0.04 13.24
N TRP A 135 -10.74 1.16 12.66
CA TRP A 135 -9.86 1.51 11.55
C TRP A 135 -8.38 1.49 11.94
N GLN A 136 -8.04 2.10 13.08
CA GLN A 136 -6.68 2.06 13.61
C GLN A 136 -6.18 0.63 13.84
N ARG A 137 -7.03 -0.25 14.38
CA ARG A 137 -6.70 -1.68 14.55
C ARG A 137 -6.45 -2.36 13.22
N ILE A 138 -7.25 -2.08 12.18
CA ILE A 138 -7.03 -2.65 10.83
C ILE A 138 -5.69 -2.20 10.27
N VAL A 139 -5.37 -0.90 10.35
CA VAL A 139 -4.08 -0.36 9.88
C VAL A 139 -2.92 -1.04 10.59
N LEU A 140 -2.99 -1.15 11.93
CA LEU A 140 -1.95 -1.79 12.73
C LEU A 140 -1.84 -3.29 12.42
N CYS A 141 -2.97 -3.99 12.26
CA CYS A 141 -2.98 -5.41 11.86
C CYS A 141 -2.34 -5.61 10.49
N LEU A 142 -2.63 -4.75 9.51
CA LEU A 142 -2.03 -4.84 8.17
C LEU A 142 -0.51 -4.62 8.22
N ILE A 143 -0.05 -3.62 8.98
CA ILE A 143 1.38 -3.39 9.21
C ILE A 143 2.02 -4.61 9.90
N PHE A 144 1.36 -5.17 10.91
CA PHE A 144 1.84 -6.33 11.66
C PHE A 144 1.93 -7.59 10.79
N ILE A 145 0.89 -7.90 10.02
CA ILE A 145 0.87 -9.04 9.08
C ILE A 145 2.01 -8.91 8.07
N GLN A 146 2.22 -7.73 7.50
CA GLN A 146 3.35 -7.51 6.61
C GLN A 146 4.69 -7.69 7.32
N SER A 147 4.82 -7.16 8.55
CA SER A 147 6.05 -7.32 9.33
C SER A 147 6.38 -8.79 9.61
N ILE A 148 5.37 -9.64 9.84
CA ILE A 148 5.55 -11.10 9.97
C ILE A 148 6.05 -11.74 8.68
N VAL A 149 5.72 -11.21 7.50
CA VAL A 149 6.26 -11.71 6.23
C VAL A 149 7.69 -11.20 6.01
N PHE A 150 7.95 -9.93 6.36
CA PHE A 150 9.24 -9.27 6.12
C PHE A 150 10.36 -9.74 7.06
N ILE A 151 10.08 -9.90 8.36
CA ILE A 151 11.10 -10.25 9.36
C ILE A 151 11.75 -11.62 9.08
N PRO A 152 11.00 -12.71 8.84
CA PRO A 152 11.60 -14.01 8.52
C PRO A 152 12.37 -13.99 7.20
N ALA A 153 11.94 -13.22 6.20
CA ALA A 153 12.66 -13.10 4.94
C ALA A 153 14.01 -12.39 5.13
N ILE A 154 14.06 -11.35 5.97
CA ILE A 154 15.32 -10.69 6.36
C ILE A 154 16.20 -11.66 7.15
N ILE A 155 15.64 -12.39 8.12
CA ILE A 155 16.39 -13.38 8.91
C ILE A 155 16.95 -14.49 8.03
N VAL A 156 16.18 -14.99 7.05
CA VAL A 156 16.65 -16.02 6.10
C VAL A 156 17.76 -15.46 5.19
N ALA A 157 17.64 -14.21 4.74
CA ALA A 157 18.70 -13.52 4.01
C ALA A 157 19.96 -13.37 4.88
N ASP A 158 19.83 -13.00 6.15
CA ASP A 158 20.94 -12.85 7.08
C ASP A 158 21.60 -14.18 7.45
N LEU A 159 20.84 -15.26 7.63
CA LEU A 159 21.39 -16.59 7.89
C LEU A 159 22.17 -17.15 6.69
N SER A 160 21.95 -16.62 5.48
CA SER A 160 22.71 -17.00 4.29
C SER A 160 24.08 -16.28 4.16
N ILE A 161 24.35 -15.29 5.02
CA ILE A 161 25.58 -14.46 5.02
C ILE A 161 26.84 -15.30 5.17
N GLU A 162 26.82 -16.40 5.93
CA GLU A 162 28.01 -17.25 6.12
C GLU A 162 28.50 -17.91 4.82
N THR A 163 27.70 -17.88 3.74
CA THR A 163 28.01 -18.55 2.47
C THR A 163 28.11 -17.64 1.25
N GLN A 164 27.74 -16.35 1.37
CA GLN A 164 27.62 -15.44 0.23
C GLN A 164 28.59 -14.25 0.30
N ASN A 165 29.05 -13.79 -0.86
CA ASN A 165 29.88 -12.60 -0.97
C ASN A 165 29.04 -11.34 -0.66
N ILE A 166 29.62 -10.30 -0.06
CA ILE A 166 28.91 -9.06 0.37
C ILE A 166 28.10 -8.44 -0.78
N TYR A 167 28.61 -8.56 -2.01
CA TYR A 167 27.95 -8.11 -3.23
C TYR A 167 26.63 -8.85 -3.52
N GLU A 168 26.60 -10.18 -3.38
CA GLU A 168 25.40 -10.99 -3.62
C GLU A 168 24.36 -10.72 -2.53
N TYR A 169 24.79 -10.58 -1.28
CA TYR A 169 23.93 -10.18 -0.17
C TYR A 169 23.28 -8.81 -0.40
N PHE A 170 24.05 -7.80 -0.81
CA PHE A 170 23.51 -6.47 -1.11
C PHE A 170 22.45 -6.53 -2.22
N ILE A 171 22.69 -7.31 -3.26
CA ILE A 171 21.79 -7.49 -4.41
C ILE A 171 20.46 -8.14 -4.00
N GLU A 172 20.51 -9.25 -3.28
CA GLU A 172 19.30 -9.95 -2.81
C GLU A 172 18.47 -9.07 -1.86
N ASN A 173 19.14 -8.38 -0.92
CA ASN A 173 18.46 -7.46 -0.02
C ASN A 173 17.83 -6.28 -0.77
N CYS A 174 18.52 -5.66 -1.72
CA CYS A 174 17.94 -4.55 -2.48
C CYS A 174 16.71 -4.97 -3.30
N ASN A 175 16.72 -6.18 -3.86
CA ASN A 175 15.58 -6.77 -4.56
C ASN A 175 14.41 -7.07 -3.62
N PHE A 176 14.69 -7.33 -2.35
CA PHE A 176 13.66 -7.49 -1.34
C PHE A 176 13.12 -6.13 -0.85
N PHE A 177 14.01 -5.20 -0.54
CA PHE A 177 13.68 -3.86 -0.06
C PHE A 177 12.85 -3.06 -1.06
N SER A 178 13.07 -3.26 -2.35
CA SER A 178 12.30 -2.64 -3.41
C SER A 178 10.83 -3.09 -3.44
N LEU A 179 10.52 -4.31 -2.96
CA LEU A 179 9.16 -4.86 -2.89
C LEU A 179 8.36 -4.21 -1.75
N ILE A 180 9.02 -3.88 -0.63
CA ILE A 180 8.37 -3.30 0.56
C ILE A 180 7.50 -2.08 0.20
N PRO A 181 7.99 -1.08 -0.56
CA PRO A 181 7.19 0.04 -1.02
C PRO A 181 5.90 -0.31 -1.77
N PHE A 182 5.87 -1.42 -2.52
CA PHE A 182 4.66 -1.84 -3.24
C PHE A 182 3.58 -2.26 -2.25
N TYR A 183 3.90 -3.17 -1.34
CA TYR A 183 2.97 -3.63 -0.31
C TYR A 183 2.46 -2.50 0.58
N LEU A 184 3.34 -1.55 0.87
CA LEU A 184 3.02 -0.37 1.66
C LEU A 184 2.08 0.61 0.93
N LEU A 185 2.26 0.76 -0.39
CA LEU A 185 1.33 1.50 -1.22
C LEU A 185 -0.02 0.78 -1.32
N ASP A 186 -0.04 -0.57 -1.43
CA ASP A 186 -1.27 -1.37 -1.42
C ASP A 186 -2.08 -1.09 -0.15
N ILE A 187 -1.42 -1.17 1.01
CA ILE A 187 -2.02 -0.88 2.31
C ILE A 187 -2.57 0.54 2.35
N LEU A 188 -1.83 1.52 1.81
CA LEU A 188 -2.30 2.90 1.77
C LEU A 188 -3.60 3.04 0.99
N VAL A 189 -3.64 2.49 -0.22
CA VAL A 189 -4.81 2.57 -1.10
C VAL A 189 -6.01 1.86 -0.46
N ILE A 190 -5.81 0.64 0.06
CA ILE A 190 -6.86 -0.12 0.74
C ILE A 190 -7.41 0.67 1.94
N ASN A 191 -6.54 1.29 2.74
CA ASN A 191 -6.95 2.09 3.89
C ASN A 191 -7.77 3.31 3.48
N VAL A 192 -7.36 4.01 2.41
CA VAL A 192 -8.13 5.15 1.88
C VAL A 192 -9.50 4.70 1.36
N MET A 193 -9.56 3.60 0.61
CA MET A 193 -10.82 3.05 0.11
C MET A 193 -11.76 2.61 1.25
N PHE A 194 -11.20 1.97 2.28
CA PHE A 194 -11.97 1.57 3.45
C PHE A 194 -12.51 2.77 4.22
N LEU A 195 -11.70 3.82 4.38
CA LEU A 195 -12.12 5.07 5.01
C LEU A 195 -13.27 5.73 4.24
N LEU A 196 -13.17 5.83 2.91
CA LEU A 196 -14.24 6.35 2.06
C LEU A 196 -15.51 5.52 2.20
N LYS A 197 -15.41 4.19 2.22
CA LYS A 197 -16.54 3.29 2.47
C LYS A 197 -17.21 3.59 3.82
N GLN A 198 -16.42 3.83 4.87
CA GLN A 198 -16.96 4.21 6.17
C GLN A 198 -17.71 5.55 6.08
N TYR A 199 -17.12 6.58 5.46
CA TYR A 199 -17.77 7.88 5.29
C TYR A 199 -19.09 7.78 4.52
N PHE A 200 -19.15 6.98 3.45
CA PHE A 200 -20.40 6.70 2.75
C PHE A 200 -21.43 6.02 3.67
N SER A 201 -21.01 4.98 4.40
CA SER A 201 -21.90 4.26 5.31
C SER A 201 -22.51 5.18 6.37
N ILE A 202 -21.68 6.04 6.97
CA ILE A 202 -22.09 6.98 8.02
C ILE A 202 -23.05 8.01 7.45
N THR A 203 -22.68 8.65 6.33
CA THR A 203 -23.51 9.66 5.67
C THR A 203 -24.87 9.08 5.26
N ASN A 204 -24.89 7.88 4.70
CA ASN A 204 -26.13 7.21 4.28
C ASN A 204 -26.99 6.82 5.48
N SER A 205 -26.41 6.32 6.56
CA SER A 205 -27.17 6.03 7.78
C SER A 205 -27.81 7.29 8.37
N GLU A 206 -27.10 8.42 8.33
CA GLU A 206 -27.61 9.67 8.85
C GLU A 206 -28.71 10.27 7.97
N ILE A 207 -28.61 10.13 6.64
CA ILE A 207 -29.70 10.49 5.73
C ILE A 207 -30.97 9.70 6.08
N VAL A 208 -30.86 8.38 6.29
CA VAL A 208 -31.99 7.52 6.65
C VAL A 208 -32.57 7.93 8.02
N ASN A 209 -31.72 8.22 9.00
CA ASN A 209 -32.16 8.70 10.32
C ASN A 209 -32.98 9.99 10.21
N VAL A 210 -32.48 10.98 9.48
CA VAL A 210 -33.17 12.27 9.28
C VAL A 210 -34.49 12.09 8.54
N MET A 211 -34.58 11.16 7.59
CA MET A 211 -35.84 10.84 6.90
C MET A 211 -36.86 10.18 7.83
N ASN A 212 -36.41 9.40 8.81
CA ASN A 212 -37.27 8.67 9.76
C ASN A 212 -37.65 9.48 11.00
N GLU A 213 -37.03 10.63 11.27
CA GLU A 213 -37.41 11.49 12.38
C GLU A 213 -38.80 12.08 12.13
N PHE A 214 -39.84 11.63 12.83
CA PHE A 214 -41.20 12.16 12.63
C PHE A 214 -41.45 13.53 13.30
N ASN A 215 -40.64 13.91 14.30
CA ASN A 215 -40.94 15.02 15.21
C ASN A 215 -40.16 16.33 14.96
N SER A 216 -39.18 16.35 14.05
CA SER A 216 -38.40 17.57 13.76
C SER A 216 -39.12 18.51 12.78
N SER A 217 -38.95 19.82 12.98
CA SER A 217 -39.45 20.85 12.05
C SER A 217 -38.99 20.54 10.62
N GLU A 218 -39.91 20.61 9.67
CA GLU A 218 -39.65 20.28 8.26
C GLU A 218 -38.53 21.12 7.65
N VAL A 219 -38.40 22.39 8.09
CA VAL A 219 -37.31 23.29 7.69
C VAL A 219 -35.95 22.78 8.18
N LEU A 220 -35.87 22.28 9.43
CA LEU A 220 -34.63 21.76 10.00
C LEU A 220 -34.19 20.48 9.29
N LYS A 221 -35.15 19.59 8.96
CA LYS A 221 -34.89 18.39 8.16
C LYS A 221 -34.33 18.73 6.79
N GLN A 222 -34.93 19.71 6.10
CA GLN A 222 -34.47 20.13 4.77
C GLN A 222 -33.04 20.70 4.82
N LEU A 223 -32.72 21.51 5.84
CA LEU A 223 -31.37 22.05 6.01
C LEU A 223 -30.34 20.94 6.26
N LYS A 224 -30.63 19.99 7.17
CA LYS A 224 -29.74 18.87 7.48
C LYS A 224 -29.56 17.94 6.26
N LEU A 225 -30.63 17.64 5.53
CA LEU A 225 -30.55 16.88 4.27
C LEU A 225 -29.72 17.60 3.21
N LYS A 226 -29.83 18.93 3.10
CA LYS A 226 -29.00 19.70 2.17
C LYS A 226 -27.51 19.59 2.53
N GLN A 227 -27.17 19.68 3.81
CA GLN A 227 -25.78 19.50 4.29
C GLN A 227 -25.28 18.07 4.00
N LEU A 228 -26.07 17.04 4.31
CA LEU A 228 -25.69 15.64 4.04
C LEU A 228 -25.53 15.35 2.54
N LYS A 229 -26.33 15.98 1.68
CA LYS A 229 -26.15 15.89 0.21
C LYS A 229 -24.83 16.50 -0.24
N VAL A 230 -24.47 17.67 0.31
CA VAL A 230 -23.17 18.31 0.02
C VAL A 230 -22.02 17.42 0.50
N LEU A 231 -22.12 16.86 1.71
CA LEU A 231 -21.14 15.92 2.24
C LEU A 231 -20.99 14.68 1.33
N HIS A 232 -22.11 14.04 0.96
CA HIS A 232 -22.09 12.88 0.06
C HIS A 232 -21.42 13.21 -1.28
N PHE A 233 -21.74 14.36 -1.87
CA PHE A 233 -21.10 14.84 -3.09
C PHE A 233 -19.59 15.04 -2.92
N SER A 234 -19.16 15.63 -1.80
CA SER A 234 -17.74 15.77 -1.47
C SER A 234 -17.04 14.41 -1.35
N ILE A 235 -17.68 13.41 -0.71
CA ILE A 235 -17.12 12.06 -0.61
C ILE A 235 -16.99 11.41 -2.00
N CYS A 236 -17.98 11.57 -2.89
CA CYS A 236 -17.90 11.12 -4.28
C CYS A 236 -16.70 11.77 -5.01
N ASN A 237 -16.54 13.09 -4.89
CA ASN A 237 -15.42 13.80 -5.51
C ASN A 237 -14.07 13.30 -4.99
N ILE A 238 -13.94 13.01 -3.69
CA ILE A 238 -12.72 12.43 -3.13
C ILE A 238 -12.50 11.00 -3.64
N ALA A 239 -13.55 10.19 -3.80
CA ALA A 239 -13.43 8.85 -4.36
C ALA A 239 -12.90 8.90 -5.81
N ASP A 240 -13.44 9.79 -6.64
CA ASP A 240 -12.95 10.01 -8.01
C ASP A 240 -11.51 10.54 -8.02
N PHE A 241 -11.18 11.45 -7.10
CA PHE A 241 -9.82 11.98 -6.93
C PHE A 241 -8.83 10.89 -6.45
N THR A 242 -9.27 9.99 -5.58
CA THR A 242 -8.48 8.83 -5.13
C THR A 242 -8.19 7.91 -6.31
N ASN A 243 -9.22 7.62 -7.11
CA ASN A 243 -9.07 6.79 -8.30
C ASN A 243 -8.09 7.43 -9.30
N SER A 244 -8.22 8.72 -9.61
CA SER A 244 -7.27 9.39 -10.51
C SER A 244 -5.83 9.45 -9.94
N THR A 245 -5.70 9.53 -8.62
CA THR A 245 -4.40 9.54 -7.92
C THR A 245 -3.71 8.16 -7.96
N TYR A 246 -4.44 7.06 -7.81
CA TYR A 246 -3.84 5.73 -7.68
C TYR A 246 -4.13 4.75 -8.82
N ASN A 247 -4.94 5.11 -9.83
CA ASN A 247 -5.36 4.21 -10.92
C ASN A 247 -4.23 3.40 -11.56
N ILE A 248 -3.17 4.08 -12.01
CA ILE A 248 -2.03 3.45 -12.67
C ILE A 248 -1.32 2.52 -11.69
N GLN A 249 -1.08 2.99 -10.47
CA GLN A 249 -0.41 2.16 -9.45
C GLN A 249 -1.22 0.90 -9.14
N ILE A 250 -2.54 1.02 -8.98
CA ILE A 250 -3.46 -0.13 -8.77
C ILE A 250 -3.37 -1.11 -9.94
N ILE A 251 -3.38 -0.63 -11.19
CA ILE A 251 -3.24 -1.50 -12.36
C ILE A 251 -1.90 -2.23 -12.35
N LEU A 252 -0.80 -1.53 -12.07
CA LEU A 252 0.54 -2.13 -12.01
C LEU A 252 0.62 -3.18 -10.90
N ILE A 253 0.03 -2.91 -9.73
CA ILE A 253 -0.08 -3.87 -8.63
C ILE A 253 -0.84 -5.11 -9.08
N ILE A 254 -2.01 -4.96 -9.72
CA ILE A 254 -2.80 -6.10 -10.21
C ILE A 254 -2.00 -6.94 -11.22
N VAL A 255 -1.31 -6.30 -12.17
CA VAL A 255 -0.49 -7.00 -13.16
C VAL A 255 0.68 -7.72 -12.50
N ASP A 256 1.38 -7.09 -11.54
CA ASP A 256 2.45 -7.74 -10.78
C ASP A 256 1.95 -8.98 -10.03
N ARG A 257 0.83 -8.87 -9.30
CA ARG A 257 0.22 -10.01 -8.60
C ARG A 257 -0.15 -11.13 -9.57
N PHE A 258 -0.76 -10.80 -10.70
CA PHE A 258 -1.13 -11.77 -11.72
C PHE A 258 0.09 -12.50 -12.29
N LEU A 259 1.17 -11.77 -12.58
CA LEU A 259 2.43 -12.36 -13.06
C LEU A 259 3.06 -13.27 -12.00
N ILE A 260 3.10 -12.85 -10.74
CA ILE A 260 3.62 -13.65 -9.63
C ILE A 260 2.80 -14.93 -9.44
N VAL A 261 1.46 -14.85 -9.46
CA VAL A 261 0.61 -16.02 -9.33
C VAL A 261 0.82 -16.97 -10.51
N SER A 262 0.81 -16.44 -11.73
CA SER A 262 1.00 -17.24 -12.95
C SER A 262 2.36 -17.92 -12.98
N TYR A 263 3.43 -17.23 -12.55
CA TYR A 263 4.74 -17.82 -12.35
C TYR A 263 4.72 -18.97 -11.35
N ASN A 264 4.21 -18.73 -10.14
CA ASN A 264 4.21 -19.75 -9.10
C ASN A 264 3.35 -20.96 -9.47
N VAL A 265 2.21 -20.75 -10.14
CA VAL A 265 1.37 -21.83 -10.67
C VAL A 265 2.11 -22.64 -11.74
N TYR A 266 2.80 -21.98 -12.67
CA TYR A 266 3.62 -22.66 -13.68
C TYR A 266 4.67 -23.56 -13.02
N PHE A 267 5.42 -23.02 -12.06
CA PHE A 267 6.44 -23.79 -11.34
C PHE A 267 5.84 -24.92 -10.51
N ALA A 268 4.72 -24.69 -9.82
CA ALA A 268 4.02 -25.73 -9.07
C ALA A 268 3.58 -26.89 -9.98
N ILE A 269 3.03 -26.60 -11.16
CA ILE A 269 2.64 -27.61 -12.15
C ILE A 269 3.86 -28.40 -12.63
N THR A 270 4.94 -27.72 -13.02
CA THR A 270 6.17 -28.41 -13.49
C THR A 270 6.77 -29.31 -12.40
N TYR A 271 6.71 -28.89 -11.15
CA TYR A 271 7.14 -29.67 -9.99
C TYR A 271 6.28 -30.92 -9.81
N VAL A 272 4.94 -30.78 -9.79
CA VAL A 272 3.99 -31.90 -9.64
C VAL A 272 4.18 -32.93 -10.75
N LEU A 273 4.41 -32.46 -11.98
CA LEU A 273 4.65 -33.31 -13.14
C LEU A 273 6.04 -33.97 -13.16
N LYS A 274 6.87 -33.74 -12.12
CA LYS A 274 8.24 -34.29 -11.98
C LYS A 274 9.11 -34.05 -13.22
N TYR A 275 8.89 -32.95 -13.93
CA TYR A 275 9.83 -32.43 -14.92
C TYR A 275 11.04 -31.83 -14.18
N GLN A 276 11.84 -32.66 -13.48
CA GLN A 276 13.03 -32.20 -12.77
C GLN A 276 14.31 -32.70 -13.43
N ASN A 277 15.03 -31.73 -14.00
CA ASN A 277 16.48 -31.58 -13.84
C ASN A 277 16.72 -30.07 -13.63
N GLY A 278 16.57 -29.55 -12.40
CA GLY A 278 16.75 -28.12 -12.14
C GLY A 278 16.63 -27.70 -10.65
N VAL A 279 17.13 -26.49 -10.37
CA VAL A 279 17.43 -25.84 -9.06
C VAL A 279 16.26 -25.76 -8.05
N TYR A 280 15.02 -26.06 -8.45
CA TYR A 280 13.81 -25.92 -7.62
C TYR A 280 13.32 -27.23 -6.98
N SER A 281 14.24 -28.16 -6.68
CA SER A 281 13.90 -29.45 -6.03
C SER A 281 13.71 -29.36 -4.51
N SER A 282 14.00 -28.21 -3.88
CA SER A 282 13.88 -28.07 -2.43
C SER A 282 12.42 -27.94 -1.98
N ASN A 283 12.06 -28.63 -0.89
CA ASN A 283 10.75 -28.54 -0.24
C ASN A 283 10.37 -27.11 0.18
N ILE A 284 11.34 -26.21 0.35
CA ILE A 284 11.10 -24.79 0.69
C ILE A 284 10.34 -24.07 -0.42
N TYR A 285 10.69 -24.33 -1.70
CA TYR A 285 9.98 -23.72 -2.83
C TYR A 285 8.56 -24.26 -3.00
N VAL A 286 8.31 -25.52 -2.62
CA VAL A 286 6.96 -26.10 -2.59
C VAL A 286 6.13 -25.42 -1.51
N ILE A 287 6.69 -25.23 -0.32
CA ILE A 287 5.99 -24.52 0.76
C ILE A 287 5.69 -23.08 0.33
N ILE A 288 6.69 -22.35 -0.19
CA ILE A 288 6.51 -20.96 -0.65
C ILE A 288 5.49 -20.86 -1.79
N SER A 289 5.58 -21.70 -2.83
CA SER A 289 4.63 -21.68 -3.95
C SER A 289 3.21 -22.06 -3.51
N THR A 290 3.07 -23.06 -2.63
CA THR A 290 1.77 -23.45 -2.08
C THR A 290 1.20 -22.37 -1.17
N SER A 291 2.02 -21.74 -0.31
CA SER A 291 1.61 -20.61 0.52
C SER A 291 1.23 -19.40 -0.32
N VAL A 292 1.94 -19.10 -1.40
CA VAL A 292 1.60 -18.00 -2.32
C VAL A 292 0.31 -18.28 -3.09
N ILE A 293 0.05 -19.54 -3.48
CA ILE A 293 -1.22 -19.93 -4.10
C ILE A 293 -2.36 -19.83 -3.09
N ILE A 294 -2.17 -20.31 -1.85
CA ILE A 294 -3.19 -20.22 -0.79
C ILE A 294 -3.47 -18.76 -0.40
N LEU A 295 -2.44 -17.94 -0.22
CA LEU A 295 -2.57 -16.51 0.11
C LEU A 295 -3.14 -15.73 -1.08
N GLY A 296 -2.71 -16.04 -2.30
CA GLY A 296 -3.24 -15.44 -3.53
C GLY A 296 -4.72 -15.78 -3.73
N ALA A 297 -5.12 -17.03 -3.46
CA ALA A 297 -6.52 -17.46 -3.50
C ALA A 297 -7.36 -16.88 -2.34
N ALA A 298 -6.76 -16.52 -1.22
CA ALA A 298 -7.45 -15.87 -0.09
C ALA A 298 -7.67 -14.35 -0.31
N HIS A 299 -7.01 -13.75 -1.31
CA HIS A 299 -7.07 -12.32 -1.63
C HIS A 299 -7.85 -12.00 -2.92
N ILE A 300 -8.33 -13.01 -3.64
CA ILE A 300 -9.31 -12.90 -4.74
C ILE A 300 -10.71 -13.15 -4.16
#